data_AF-A0A0J9EGD1-F1
#
_entry.id   AF-A0A0J9EGD1-F1
#
_cell.length_a   1.000
_cell.length_b   1.000
_cell.length_c   1.000
_cell.angle_alpha   90.00
_cell.angle_beta   90.00
_cell.angle_gamma   90.00
#
_symmetry.space_group_name_H-M   'P 1'
#
loop_
_entity.id
_entity.type
_entity.pdbx_description
1 polymer ?
#
loop_
_entity_poly.entity_id
_entity_poly.type
_entity_poly.pdbx_seq_one_letter_code
_entity_poly.pdbx_strand_id
1 'polypeptide(L)'
;MALNILELQNNLCSINFQQPHLSDFCGKWGLGDKPERTERLAWEAREPNSCQALRRHMEQFPDGALVGLAADHLNAKTLVVDERWVPDQVSWPYTASVPGDGAIDEATAKTKTMNAAAQEAETICKAYAESDLYRFKSVTLQEPKWECFELLSGHFCGFDTKQICQLERLERTNREVCRTSNP
;
A
#
# COMPACT_ATOMS: atom_id res chain seq x y z
N MET A 1 -52.45 24.57 8.93
CA MET A 1 -51.90 24.06 7.66
C MET A 1 -50.62 24.83 7.36
N ALA A 2 -49.47 24.35 7.86
CA ALA A 2 -48.17 25.01 7.77
C ALA A 2 -47.19 24.18 6.91
N LEU A 3 -47.70 23.64 5.80
CA LEU A 3 -46.98 22.83 4.82
C LEU A 3 -47.17 23.54 3.48
N ASN A 4 -46.23 24.41 3.10
CA ASN A 4 -46.01 24.91 1.73
C ASN A 4 -45.00 26.06 1.68
N ILE A 5 -44.73 26.76 2.78
CA ILE A 5 -43.81 27.93 2.76
C ILE A 5 -42.34 27.46 2.70
N LEU A 6 -41.98 26.38 3.40
CA LEU A 6 -40.63 25.82 3.41
C LEU A 6 -40.25 25.19 2.05
N GLU A 7 -41.19 24.48 1.40
CA GLU A 7 -40.98 23.90 0.06
C GLU A 7 -40.89 24.97 -1.04
N LEU A 8 -41.68 26.05 -0.95
CA LEU A 8 -41.57 27.17 -1.90
C LEU A 8 -40.25 27.93 -1.76
N GLN A 9 -39.78 28.15 -0.52
CA GLN A 9 -38.50 28.80 -0.24
C GLN A 9 -37.32 27.96 -0.74
N ASN A 10 -37.34 26.64 -0.52
CA ASN A 10 -36.34 25.72 -1.08
C ASN A 10 -36.33 25.74 -2.62
N ASN A 11 -37.49 25.74 -3.27
CA ASN A 11 -37.57 25.79 -4.74
C ASN A 11 -37.06 27.11 -5.31
N LEU A 12 -37.34 28.26 -4.68
CA LEU A 12 -36.84 29.57 -5.12
C LEU A 12 -35.32 29.68 -4.97
N CYS A 13 -34.75 29.21 -3.87
CA CYS A 13 -33.30 29.24 -3.63
C CYS A 13 -32.52 28.18 -4.45
N SER A 14 -33.21 27.35 -5.25
CA SER A 14 -32.64 26.29 -6.09
C SER A 14 -32.87 26.51 -7.60
N ILE A 15 -33.39 27.68 -8.01
CA ILE A 15 -33.63 27.97 -9.44
C ILE A 15 -32.29 28.05 -10.19
N ASN A 16 -32.08 27.12 -11.11
CA ASN A 16 -30.81 26.87 -11.83
C ASN A 16 -30.23 28.07 -12.61
N PHE A 17 -31.02 29.11 -12.91
CA PHE A 17 -30.61 30.18 -13.82
C PHE A 17 -29.73 31.27 -13.17
N GLN A 18 -29.60 31.31 -11.83
CA GLN A 18 -28.81 32.32 -11.10
C GLN A 18 -27.96 31.75 -9.95
N GLN A 19 -27.73 30.44 -9.95
CA GLN A 19 -26.76 29.80 -9.06
C GLN A 19 -25.33 30.19 -9.50
N PRO A 20 -24.40 30.44 -8.58
CA PRO A 20 -24.51 30.28 -7.12
C PRO A 20 -24.97 31.54 -6.36
N HIS A 21 -25.15 32.69 -7.02
CA HIS A 21 -25.43 33.97 -6.34
C HIS A 21 -26.73 33.99 -5.53
N LEU A 22 -27.76 33.29 -6.01
CA LEU A 22 -29.04 33.17 -5.32
C LEU A 22 -28.93 32.25 -4.08
N SER A 23 -28.15 31.16 -4.16
CA SER A 23 -27.85 30.31 -3.01
C SER A 23 -27.01 31.04 -1.97
N ASP A 24 -26.00 31.80 -2.38
CA ASP A 24 -25.17 32.61 -1.48
C ASP A 24 -26.02 33.67 -0.74
N PHE A 25 -27.00 34.27 -1.43
CA PHE A 25 -27.94 35.20 -0.81
C PHE A 25 -28.88 34.48 0.16
N CYS A 26 -29.49 33.36 -0.23
CA CYS A 26 -30.35 32.59 0.64
C CYS A 26 -29.62 32.08 1.90
N GLY A 27 -28.38 31.59 1.75
CA GLY A 27 -27.53 31.16 2.86
C GLY A 27 -27.26 32.28 3.86
N LYS A 28 -26.95 33.50 3.39
CA LYS A 28 -26.76 34.68 4.25
C LYS A 28 -28.01 35.04 5.09
N TRP A 29 -29.21 34.68 4.62
CA TRP A 29 -30.46 34.92 5.32
C TRP A 29 -31.03 33.67 6.01
N GLY A 30 -30.29 32.55 6.04
CA GLY A 30 -30.71 31.29 6.64
C GLY A 30 -31.92 30.63 5.95
N LEU A 31 -32.13 30.93 4.66
CA LEU A 31 -33.28 30.47 3.90
C LEU A 31 -32.94 29.21 3.09
N GLY A 32 -33.75 28.18 3.25
CA GLY A 32 -33.75 27.00 2.40
C GLY A 32 -32.49 26.13 2.49
N ASP A 33 -31.85 26.10 3.67
CA ASP A 33 -30.70 25.24 3.99
C ASP A 33 -29.57 25.35 2.94
N LYS A 34 -29.32 26.59 2.47
CA LYS A 34 -28.28 26.88 1.49
C LYS A 34 -26.99 27.28 2.18
N PRO A 35 -25.83 26.83 1.67
CA PRO A 35 -24.55 27.24 2.22
C PRO A 35 -24.34 28.73 2.01
N GLU A 36 -23.69 29.37 2.99
CA GLU A 36 -23.12 30.69 2.77
C GLU A 36 -22.02 30.64 1.71
N ARG A 37 -21.74 31.78 1.08
CA ARG A 37 -20.66 31.88 0.06
C ARG A 37 -19.32 31.36 0.58
N THR A 38 -19.00 31.64 1.83
CA THR A 38 -17.77 31.22 2.52
C THR A 38 -17.71 29.70 2.66
N GLU A 39 -18.80 29.08 3.10
CA GLU A 39 -18.93 27.63 3.23
C GLU A 39 -18.88 26.93 1.86
N ARG A 40 -19.58 27.46 0.85
CA ARG A 40 -19.58 26.92 -0.52
C ARG A 40 -18.18 26.95 -1.14
N LEU A 41 -17.49 28.10 -1.07
CA LEU A 41 -16.13 28.21 -1.59
C LEU A 41 -15.16 27.29 -0.85
N ALA A 42 -15.30 27.18 0.48
CA ALA A 42 -14.52 26.23 1.24
C ALA A 42 -14.82 24.79 0.83
N TRP A 43 -16.10 24.45 0.58
CA TRP A 43 -16.51 23.12 0.12
C TRP A 43 -15.92 22.76 -1.25
N GLU A 44 -15.97 23.68 -2.21
CA GLU A 44 -15.41 23.53 -3.55
C GLU A 44 -13.87 23.41 -3.53
N ALA A 45 -13.20 24.09 -2.59
CA ALA A 45 -11.74 24.09 -2.46
C ALA A 45 -11.18 22.87 -1.69
N ARG A 46 -12.03 22.00 -1.13
CA ARG A 46 -11.56 20.80 -0.41
C ARG A 46 -10.83 19.86 -1.34
N GLU A 47 -9.88 19.13 -0.77
CA GLU A 47 -9.27 18.01 -1.45
C GLU A 47 -10.37 16.96 -1.77
N PRO A 48 -10.59 16.63 -3.05
CA PRO A 48 -11.62 15.67 -3.43
C PRO A 48 -11.27 14.29 -2.88
N ASN A 49 -12.29 13.50 -2.57
CA ASN A 49 -12.14 12.13 -2.06
C ASN A 49 -11.42 11.98 -0.70
N SER A 50 -11.16 13.09 0.01
CA SER A 50 -10.42 13.12 1.27
C SER A 50 -11.36 13.13 2.47
N CYS A 51 -11.40 12.03 3.24
CA CYS A 51 -12.15 11.97 4.50
C CYS A 51 -11.65 13.01 5.51
N GLN A 52 -10.35 13.32 5.49
CA GLN A 52 -9.80 14.36 6.37
C GLN A 52 -10.27 15.75 5.96
N ALA A 53 -10.43 16.03 4.66
CA ALA A 53 -10.98 17.31 4.20
C ALA A 53 -12.45 17.49 4.61
N LEU A 54 -13.24 16.40 4.66
CA LEU A 54 -14.62 16.44 5.17
C LEU A 54 -14.67 16.71 6.68
N ARG A 55 -13.82 16.04 7.48
CA ARG A 55 -13.71 16.31 8.93
C ARG A 55 -13.33 17.77 9.20
N ARG A 56 -12.32 18.27 8.50
CA ARG A 56 -11.89 19.69 8.57
C ARG A 56 -13.01 20.66 8.20
N HIS A 57 -13.85 20.30 7.22
CA HIS A 57 -15.01 21.13 6.85
C HIS A 57 -16.03 21.21 7.97
N MET A 58 -16.40 20.07 8.58
CA MET A 58 -17.33 20.03 9.70
C MET A 58 -16.79 20.78 10.94
N GLU A 59 -15.48 20.76 11.16
CA GLU A 59 -14.83 21.55 12.22
C GLU A 59 -14.89 23.05 11.93
N GLN A 60 -14.71 23.45 10.67
CA GLN A 60 -14.69 24.85 10.24
C GLN A 60 -16.10 25.47 10.18
N PHE A 61 -17.12 24.67 9.84
CA PHE A 61 -18.51 25.10 9.71
C PHE A 61 -19.43 24.17 10.50
N PRO A 62 -19.40 24.15 11.85
CA PRO A 62 -20.13 23.16 12.66
C PRO A 62 -21.65 23.24 12.52
N ASP A 63 -22.19 24.43 12.22
CA ASP A 63 -23.62 24.68 11.98
C ASP A 63 -23.90 24.97 10.49
N GLY A 64 -22.98 24.58 9.60
CA GLY A 64 -23.06 24.81 8.16
C GLY A 64 -24.10 23.93 7.46
N ALA A 65 -24.66 24.43 6.36
CA ALA A 65 -25.68 23.71 5.58
C ALA A 65 -25.13 22.41 4.96
N LEU A 66 -23.81 22.32 4.75
CA LEU A 66 -23.15 21.16 4.14
C LEU A 66 -22.64 20.14 5.15
N VAL A 67 -22.82 20.37 6.46
CA VAL A 67 -22.39 19.44 7.52
C VAL A 67 -23.06 18.07 7.38
N GLY A 68 -24.37 18.05 7.11
CA GLY A 68 -25.11 16.80 6.88
C GLY A 68 -24.54 16.03 5.70
N LEU A 69 -24.30 16.71 4.57
CA LEU A 69 -23.70 16.10 3.38
C LEU A 69 -22.27 15.60 3.65
N ALA A 70 -21.48 16.34 4.44
CA ALA A 70 -20.14 15.92 4.83
C ALA A 70 -20.16 14.65 5.69
N ALA A 71 -21.10 14.59 6.65
CA ALA A 71 -21.32 13.43 7.50
C ALA A 71 -21.76 12.20 6.70
N ASP A 72 -22.66 12.38 5.73
CA ASP A 72 -23.10 11.31 4.82
C ASP A 72 -21.93 10.74 4.01
N HIS A 73 -21.07 11.61 3.46
CA HIS A 73 -19.86 11.17 2.75
C HIS A 73 -18.84 10.47 3.65
N LEU A 74 -18.71 10.89 4.92
CA LEU A 74 -17.87 10.21 5.92
C LEU A 74 -18.43 8.85 6.31
N ASN A 75 -19.75 8.74 6.47
CA ASN A 75 -20.43 7.48 6.78
C ASN A 75 -20.37 6.50 5.60
N ALA A 76 -20.38 7.01 4.37
CA ALA A 76 -20.21 6.25 3.14
C ALA A 76 -18.73 5.98 2.78
N LYS A 77 -17.79 6.13 3.73
CA LYS A 77 -16.37 5.87 3.48
C LYS A 77 -16.13 4.47 2.95
N THR A 78 -15.20 4.36 2.01
CA THR A 78 -14.69 3.07 1.54
C THR A 78 -13.22 2.93 1.93
N LEU A 79 -12.80 1.69 2.14
CA LEU A 79 -11.38 1.36 2.30
C LEU A 79 -10.83 0.98 0.93
N VAL A 80 -9.78 1.68 0.52
CA VAL A 80 -8.98 1.31 -0.64
C VAL A 80 -7.71 0.67 -0.11
N VAL A 81 -7.40 -0.53 -0.61
CA VAL A 81 -6.15 -1.22 -0.32
C VAL A 81 -5.15 -0.82 -1.39
N ASP A 82 -4.14 -0.06 -0.98
CA ASP A 82 -3.00 0.27 -1.82
C ASP A 82 -1.93 -0.81 -1.61
N GLU A 83 -1.49 -1.44 -2.70
CA GLU A 83 -0.48 -2.51 -2.68
C GLU A 83 0.83 -2.01 -3.29
N ARG A 84 1.95 -2.33 -2.64
CA ARG A 84 3.29 -2.07 -3.19
C ARG A 84 4.27 -3.16 -2.84
N TRP A 85 5.21 -3.41 -3.75
CA TRP A 85 6.34 -4.31 -3.52
C TRP A 85 7.51 -3.51 -2.97
N VAL A 86 8.01 -3.90 -1.79
CA VAL A 86 9.16 -3.26 -1.14
C VAL A 86 10.33 -4.23 -1.01
N PRO A 87 11.59 -3.79 -1.13
CA PRO A 87 12.74 -4.65 -0.93
C PRO A 87 12.73 -5.28 0.47
N ASP A 88 13.07 -6.57 0.55
CA ASP A 88 13.18 -7.33 1.80
C ASP A 88 14.30 -8.37 1.68
N GLN A 89 14.80 -8.86 2.81
CA GLN A 89 15.80 -9.91 2.83
C GLN A 89 15.62 -10.84 4.03
N VAL A 90 15.91 -12.12 3.80
CA VAL A 90 15.94 -13.13 4.84
C VAL A 90 17.24 -13.91 4.76
N SER A 91 17.79 -14.28 5.92
CA SER A 91 19.08 -14.93 5.99
C SER A 91 19.10 -16.08 6.98
N TRP A 92 19.73 -17.18 6.59
CA TRP A 92 19.84 -18.39 7.40
C TRP A 92 21.25 -19.00 7.29
N PRO A 93 21.71 -19.75 8.31
CA PRO A 93 22.86 -20.63 8.15
C PRO A 93 22.63 -21.63 7.02
N TYR A 94 23.68 -21.93 6.25
CA TYR A 94 23.65 -22.89 5.15
C TYR A 94 24.94 -23.71 5.16
N THR A 95 24.82 -25.02 4.97
CA THR A 95 25.95 -25.94 4.87
C THR A 95 25.89 -26.64 3.52
N ALA A 96 26.92 -26.44 2.70
CA ALA A 96 27.09 -27.16 1.45
C ALA A 96 27.71 -28.53 1.73
N SER A 97 26.99 -29.59 1.38
CA SER A 97 27.48 -30.96 1.50
C SER A 97 28.58 -31.24 0.49
N VAL A 98 29.52 -32.10 0.89
CA VAL A 98 30.59 -32.61 0.04
C VAL A 98 29.98 -33.48 -1.08
N PRO A 99 30.26 -33.21 -2.38
CA PRO A 99 29.81 -34.06 -3.47
C PRO A 99 30.36 -35.50 -3.35
N GLY A 100 29.57 -36.50 -3.77
CA GLY A 100 29.94 -37.92 -3.60
C GLY A 100 31.10 -38.40 -4.48
N ASP A 101 31.36 -37.73 -5.59
CA ASP A 101 32.47 -37.99 -6.51
C ASP A 101 33.56 -36.91 -6.36
N GLY A 102 34.79 -37.39 -6.10
CA GLY A 102 35.97 -36.55 -5.89
C GLY A 102 36.38 -35.82 -7.16
N ALA A 103 36.87 -34.59 -7.01
CA ALA A 103 37.39 -33.79 -8.10
C ALA A 103 38.88 -34.02 -8.32
N ILE A 104 39.39 -33.58 -9.48
CA ILE A 104 40.81 -33.72 -9.85
C ILE A 104 41.74 -32.88 -8.98
N ASP A 105 41.26 -31.75 -8.45
CA ASP A 105 41.98 -30.86 -7.56
C ASP A 105 41.00 -30.12 -6.62
N GLU A 106 41.56 -29.46 -5.59
CA GLU A 106 40.78 -28.69 -4.62
C GLU A 106 39.98 -27.54 -5.27
N ALA A 107 40.55 -26.86 -6.27
CA ALA A 107 39.90 -25.73 -6.94
C ALA A 107 38.64 -26.18 -7.68
N THR A 108 38.70 -27.33 -8.33
CA THR A 108 37.59 -27.98 -9.02
C THR A 108 36.56 -28.48 -8.01
N ALA A 109 36.97 -29.05 -6.88
CA ALA A 109 36.08 -29.46 -5.80
C ALA A 109 35.28 -28.26 -5.24
N LYS A 110 35.96 -27.14 -4.98
CA LYS A 110 35.34 -25.89 -4.51
C LYS A 110 34.34 -25.35 -5.53
N THR A 111 34.73 -25.26 -6.80
CA THR A 111 33.86 -24.76 -7.88
C THR A 111 32.60 -25.61 -8.04
N LYS A 112 32.76 -26.93 -8.04
CA LYS A 112 31.65 -27.88 -8.14
C LYS A 112 30.68 -27.74 -6.96
N THR A 113 31.21 -27.67 -5.75
CA THR A 113 30.42 -27.51 -4.52
C THR A 113 29.69 -26.17 -4.50
N MET A 114 30.35 -25.08 -4.90
CA MET A 114 29.74 -23.75 -4.99
C MET A 114 28.59 -23.72 -6.00
N ASN A 115 28.75 -24.34 -7.17
CA ASN A 115 27.69 -24.38 -8.19
C ASN A 115 26.46 -25.16 -7.71
N ALA A 116 26.68 -26.32 -7.07
CA ALA A 116 25.60 -27.11 -6.49
C ALA A 116 24.88 -26.33 -5.37
N ALA A 117 25.65 -25.70 -4.49
CA ALA A 117 25.13 -24.90 -3.39
C ALA A 117 24.32 -23.69 -3.87
N ALA A 118 24.78 -23.00 -4.92
CA ALA A 118 24.05 -21.87 -5.51
C ALA A 118 22.67 -22.31 -6.04
N GLN A 119 22.60 -23.46 -6.72
CA GLN A 119 21.34 -24.01 -7.25
C GLN A 119 20.38 -24.42 -6.13
N GLU A 120 20.90 -25.11 -5.10
CA GLU A 120 20.09 -25.51 -3.95
C GLU A 120 19.58 -24.29 -3.17
N ALA A 121 20.46 -23.33 -2.87
CA ALA A 121 20.10 -22.10 -2.17
C ALA A 121 19.04 -21.30 -2.93
N GLU A 122 19.14 -21.24 -4.26
CA GLU A 122 18.11 -20.61 -5.10
C GLU A 122 16.75 -21.34 -4.96
N THR A 123 16.74 -22.67 -5.02
CA THR A 123 15.51 -23.47 -4.82
C THR A 123 14.88 -23.21 -3.45
N ILE A 124 15.68 -23.18 -2.38
CA ILE A 124 15.20 -22.88 -1.02
C ILE A 124 14.59 -21.48 -0.95
N CYS A 125 15.28 -20.47 -1.52
CA CYS A 125 14.76 -19.09 -1.54
C CYS A 125 13.46 -18.95 -2.35
N LYS A 126 13.35 -19.67 -3.48
CA LYS A 126 12.12 -19.70 -4.29
C LYS A 126 10.97 -20.36 -3.54
N ALA A 127 11.23 -21.48 -2.85
CA ALA A 127 10.23 -22.16 -2.03
C ALA A 127 9.70 -21.24 -0.90
N TYR A 128 10.58 -20.49 -0.25
CA TYR A 128 10.16 -19.48 0.73
C TYR A 128 9.25 -18.40 0.11
N ALA A 129 9.50 -18.03 -1.15
CA ALA A 129 8.73 -17.04 -1.89
C ALA A 129 7.48 -17.61 -2.59
N GLU A 130 7.05 -18.85 -2.32
CA GLU A 130 5.84 -19.43 -2.93
C GLU A 130 4.53 -18.75 -2.49
N SER A 131 4.56 -17.96 -1.41
CA SER A 131 3.39 -17.19 -0.99
C SER A 131 3.17 -15.93 -1.85
N ASP A 132 1.93 -15.48 -1.98
CA ASP A 132 1.58 -14.21 -2.64
C ASP A 132 2.13 -12.94 -1.93
N LEU A 133 2.82 -13.10 -0.80
CA LEU A 133 3.39 -12.02 0.00
C LEU A 133 4.85 -11.72 -0.35
N TYR A 134 5.53 -12.59 -1.10
CA TYR A 134 6.95 -12.43 -1.42
C TYR A 134 7.23 -12.69 -2.90
N ARG A 135 8.24 -12.02 -3.44
CA ARG A 135 8.81 -12.29 -4.76
C ARG A 135 10.29 -12.55 -4.63
N PHE A 136 10.74 -13.69 -5.13
CA PHE A 136 12.15 -14.00 -5.22
C PHE A 136 12.86 -13.07 -6.22
N LYS A 137 14.02 -12.52 -5.83
CA LYS A 137 14.87 -11.70 -6.69
C LYS A 137 16.20 -12.39 -7.00
N SER A 138 16.92 -12.77 -5.96
CA SER A 138 18.19 -13.46 -6.08
C SER A 138 18.57 -14.13 -4.77
N VAL A 139 19.60 -14.97 -4.83
CA VAL A 139 20.25 -15.54 -3.65
C VAL A 139 21.72 -15.14 -3.65
N THR A 140 22.29 -14.97 -2.46
CA THR A 140 23.72 -14.77 -2.29
C THR A 140 24.19 -15.65 -1.15
N LEU A 141 25.29 -16.37 -1.37
CA LEU A 141 26.02 -17.05 -0.32
C LEU A 141 27.11 -16.09 0.17
N GLN A 142 27.17 -15.86 1.49
CA GLN A 142 28.25 -15.09 2.10
C GLN A 142 29.60 -15.84 1.96
N GLU A 143 30.67 -15.21 2.45
CA GLU A 143 32.00 -15.79 2.44
C GLU A 143 32.02 -17.21 3.04
N PRO A 144 32.33 -18.25 2.24
CA PRO A 144 32.30 -19.63 2.71
C PRO A 144 33.47 -19.96 3.64
N LYS A 145 33.19 -20.75 4.67
CA LYS A 145 34.19 -21.42 5.50
C LYS A 145 34.42 -22.82 4.96
N TRP A 146 35.49 -22.99 4.20
CA TRP A 146 35.80 -24.24 3.51
C TRP A 146 36.38 -25.30 4.43
N GLU A 147 35.91 -26.53 4.26
CA GLU A 147 36.54 -27.74 4.76
C GLU A 147 36.83 -28.65 3.56
N CYS A 148 38.11 -28.92 3.32
CA CYS A 148 38.54 -29.75 2.20
C CYS A 148 39.41 -30.90 2.69
N PHE A 149 39.30 -32.05 2.02
CA PHE A 149 40.11 -33.22 2.28
C PHE A 149 40.36 -33.99 0.98
N GLU A 150 41.38 -34.85 1.00
CA GLU A 150 41.80 -35.64 -0.14
C GLU A 150 41.72 -37.13 0.20
N LEU A 151 41.20 -37.92 -0.74
CA LEU A 151 41.21 -39.38 -0.71
C LEU A 151 41.81 -39.89 -2.03
N LEU A 152 42.08 -41.20 -2.12
CA LEU A 152 42.54 -41.83 -3.37
C LEU A 152 41.59 -41.58 -4.56
N SER A 153 40.31 -41.32 -4.29
CA SER A 153 39.28 -41.02 -5.27
C SER A 153 39.18 -39.54 -5.67
N GLY A 154 40.05 -38.67 -5.16
CA GLY A 154 40.13 -37.25 -5.51
C GLY A 154 39.94 -36.29 -4.34
N HIS A 155 39.72 -35.02 -4.67
CA HIS A 155 39.52 -33.93 -3.72
C HIS A 155 38.05 -33.67 -3.44
N PHE A 156 37.77 -33.37 -2.18
CA PHE A 156 36.43 -33.19 -1.64
C PHE A 156 36.40 -31.89 -0.84
N CYS A 157 35.39 -31.06 -1.08
CA CYS A 157 35.20 -29.82 -0.33
C CYS A 157 33.74 -29.66 0.06
N GLY A 158 33.50 -29.18 1.27
CA GLY A 158 32.23 -28.67 1.77
C GLY A 158 32.46 -27.29 2.39
N PHE A 159 31.39 -26.59 2.74
CA PHE A 159 31.53 -25.34 3.46
C PHE A 159 30.31 -24.97 4.28
N ASP A 160 30.54 -24.19 5.32
CA ASP A 160 29.51 -23.45 6.03
C ASP A 160 29.48 -22.00 5.57
N THR A 161 28.28 -21.43 5.43
CA THR A 161 28.08 -20.02 5.11
C THR A 161 26.74 -19.52 5.67
N LYS A 162 26.40 -18.26 5.34
CA LYS A 162 25.03 -17.76 5.42
C LYS A 162 24.47 -17.60 4.02
N GLN A 163 23.28 -18.14 3.81
CA GLN A 163 22.46 -17.88 2.64
C GLN A 163 21.62 -16.63 2.90
N ILE A 164 21.58 -15.73 1.93
CA ILE A 164 20.75 -14.53 1.94
C ILE A 164 19.83 -14.57 0.72
N CYS A 165 18.53 -14.67 0.96
CA CYS A 165 17.51 -14.52 -0.07
C CYS A 165 17.14 -13.05 -0.20
N GLN A 166 17.38 -12.47 -1.37
CA GLN A 166 16.89 -11.15 -1.74
C GLN A 166 15.47 -11.27 -2.28
N LEU A 167 14.55 -10.55 -1.65
CA LEU A 167 13.13 -10.65 -1.91
C LEU A 167 12.52 -9.25 -2.16
N GLU A 168 11.31 -9.23 -2.70
CA GLU A 168 10.37 -8.14 -2.49
C GLU A 168 9.22 -8.66 -1.63
N ARG A 169 8.77 -7.88 -0.65
CA ARG A 169 7.60 -8.19 0.17
C ARG A 169 6.42 -7.31 -0.25
N LEU A 170 5.23 -7.90 -0.30
CA LEU A 170 3.99 -7.17 -0.51
C LEU A 170 3.64 -6.38 0.76
N GLU A 171 3.59 -5.07 0.64
CA GLU A 171 3.07 -4.19 1.68
C GLU A 171 1.69 -3.69 1.27
N ARG A 172 0.74 -3.80 2.19
CA ARG A 172 -0.63 -3.34 2.03
C ARG A 172 -0.88 -2.19 2.99
N THR A 173 -1.30 -1.06 2.45
CA THR A 173 -1.74 0.09 3.25
C THR A 173 -3.20 0.35 2.98
N ASN A 174 -3.98 0.53 4.05
CA ASN A 174 -5.39 0.88 3.94
C ASN A 174 -5.52 2.40 3.93
N ARG A 175 -6.21 2.94 2.94
CA ARG A 175 -6.55 4.35 2.85
C ARG A 175 -8.06 4.52 2.83
N GLU A 176 -8.56 5.39 3.70
CA GLU A 176 -9.97 5.80 3.67
C GLU A 176 -10.20 6.74 2.48
N VAL A 177 -11.24 6.44 1.70
CA VAL A 177 -11.69 7.28 0.58
C VAL A 177 -13.15 7.64 0.82
N CYS A 178 -13.43 8.94 0.85
CA CYS A 178 -14.78 9.46 1.03
C CYS A 178 -15.20 10.16 -0.25
N ARG A 179 -15.86 9.42 -1.16
CA ARG A 179 -16.27 9.95 -2.46
C ARG A 179 -17.28 11.08 -2.26
N THR A 180 -16.95 12.26 -2.77
CA THR A 180 -17.87 13.39 -2.84
C THR A 180 -18.58 13.37 -4.19
N SER A 181 -19.90 13.20 -4.22
CA SER A 181 -20.68 13.52 -5.40
C SER A 181 -20.78 15.03 -5.51
N ASN A 182 -20.57 15.59 -6.71
CA ASN A 182 -20.90 17.00 -6.93
C ASN A 182 -22.42 17.15 -6.77
N PRO A 183 -22.92 18.07 -5.94
CA PRO A 183 -24.34 18.40 -5.89
C PRO A 183 -24.82 19.01 -7.21
#